data_AF-A0A0A0QU66-F1
#
_entry.id   AF-A0A0A0QU66-F1
#
_cell.length_a   1.000
_cell.length_b   1.000
_cell.length_c   1.000
_cell.angle_alpha   90.00
_cell.angle_beta   90.00
_cell.angle_gamma   90.00
#
_symmetry.space_group_name_H-M   'P 1'
#
loop_
_entity.id
_entity.type
_entity.pdbx_description
1 polymer ?
#
loop_
_entity_poly.entity_id
_entity_poly.type
_entity_poly.pdbx_seq_one_letter_code
_entity_poly.pdbx_strand_id
1 'polypeptide(L)'
;PAASVWTSRACCDSDFCNSGDVKDNTPNGYICEGCTSDQSAEPCTETEDVQCTGKQNTCGTFRGTVLRPGEAGREYTFKGCVTQDFCKVGIFNLVSTQSNNYGLKCSPALEV
;
A
#
# COMPACT_ATOMS: atom_id res chain seq x y z
N PRO A 1 12.25 -2.80 -14.77
CA PRO A 1 11.29 -1.75 -14.38
C PRO A 1 10.65 -2.13 -13.04
N ALA A 2 10.90 -1.35 -11.98
CA ALA A 2 10.25 -1.56 -10.69
C ALA A 2 8.74 -1.39 -10.87
N ALA A 3 7.96 -2.41 -10.51
CA ALA A 3 6.51 -2.36 -10.62
C ALA A 3 5.97 -1.43 -9.51
N SER A 4 5.19 -0.41 -9.88
CA SER A 4 4.49 0.43 -8.90
C SER A 4 3.02 0.02 -8.81
N VAL A 5 2.51 -0.11 -7.58
CA VAL A 5 1.11 -0.41 -7.30
C VAL A 5 0.54 0.77 -6.51
N TRP A 6 -0.52 1.37 -7.05
CA TRP A 6 -1.28 2.41 -6.37
C TRP A 6 -2.72 1.93 -6.19
N THR A 7 -3.25 2.10 -4.99
CA THR A 7 -4.62 1.69 -4.64
C THR A 7 -5.25 2.76 -3.75
N SER A 8 -6.53 3.00 -3.95
CA SER A 8 -7.34 3.86 -3.10
C SER A 8 -8.65 3.16 -2.81
N ARG A 9 -9.18 3.38 -1.61
CA ARG A 9 -10.51 2.91 -1.24
C ARG A 9 -11.23 4.02 -0.49
N ALA A 10 -12.41 4.36 -0.97
CA ALA A 10 -13.37 5.20 -0.29
C ALA A 10 -14.61 4.35 0.00
N CYS A 11 -15.12 4.44 1.22
CA CYS A 11 -16.37 3.78 1.63
C CYS A 11 -17.40 4.89 1.91
N CYS A 12 -18.59 4.74 1.37
CA CYS A 12 -19.69 5.68 1.56
C CYS A 12 -21.03 4.96 1.37
N ASP A 13 -22.08 5.48 2.00
CA ASP A 13 -23.39 4.84 2.16
C ASP A 13 -24.57 5.68 1.63
N SER A 14 -24.27 6.73 0.87
CA SER A 14 -25.26 7.62 0.25
C SER A 14 -25.28 7.46 -1.27
N ASP A 15 -26.40 7.82 -1.89
CA ASP A 15 -26.53 7.76 -3.34
C ASP A 15 -25.47 8.65 -4.03
N PHE A 16 -24.82 8.10 -5.07
CA PHE A 16 -23.78 8.77 -5.87
C PHE A 16 -22.54 9.25 -5.09
N CYS A 17 -22.30 8.77 -3.88
CA CYS A 17 -21.18 9.22 -3.03
C CYS A 17 -19.77 8.89 -3.58
N ASN A 18 -19.67 7.94 -4.51
CA ASN A 18 -18.44 7.52 -5.17
C ASN A 18 -18.16 8.28 -6.48
N SER A 19 -18.76 9.48 -6.66
CA SER A 19 -18.65 10.29 -7.88
C SER A 19 -17.35 11.09 -8.03
N GLY A 20 -16.39 10.93 -7.12
CA GLY A 20 -15.11 11.66 -7.15
C GLY A 20 -14.11 11.10 -8.15
N ASP A 21 -13.05 11.87 -8.41
CA ASP A 21 -11.94 11.43 -9.26
C ASP A 21 -11.22 10.21 -8.67
N VAL A 22 -10.90 9.26 -9.55
CA VAL A 22 -10.40 7.92 -9.16
C VAL A 22 -8.95 7.97 -8.67
N LYS A 23 -8.18 9.02 -9.00
CA LYS A 23 -6.74 9.10 -8.70
C LYS A 23 -6.29 10.52 -8.36
N ASP A 24 -5.81 10.68 -7.14
CA ASP A 24 -5.04 11.86 -6.73
C ASP A 24 -3.56 11.49 -6.63
N ASN A 25 -2.82 11.86 -7.66
CA ASN A 25 -1.37 11.66 -7.77
C ASN A 25 -0.58 12.91 -7.38
N THR A 26 -1.24 13.93 -6.84
CA THR A 26 -0.58 15.17 -6.48
C THR A 26 0.42 14.88 -5.37
N PRO A 27 1.71 15.19 -5.56
CA PRO A 27 2.68 15.03 -4.50
C PRO A 27 2.32 15.89 -3.30
N ASN A 28 2.41 15.32 -2.10
CA ASN A 28 1.88 15.96 -0.89
C ASN A 28 2.96 16.41 0.11
N GLY A 29 4.23 16.37 -0.30
CA GLY A 29 5.37 16.80 0.53
C GLY A 29 5.85 15.75 1.54
N TYR A 30 5.32 14.52 1.49
CA TYR A 30 5.83 13.41 2.31
C TYR A 30 6.65 12.41 1.49
N ILE A 31 7.62 11.76 2.14
CA ILE A 31 8.40 10.65 1.58
C ILE A 31 8.44 9.46 2.52
N CYS A 32 8.61 8.28 1.92
CA CYS A 32 8.80 7.00 2.59
C CYS A 32 9.81 6.15 1.85
N GLU A 33 10.46 5.21 2.55
CA GLU A 33 11.14 4.12 1.88
C GLU A 33 10.13 3.29 1.09
N GLY A 34 10.40 3.09 -0.19
CA GLY A 34 9.58 2.34 -1.12
C GLY A 34 10.31 1.12 -1.66
N CYS A 35 9.59 0.00 -1.74
CA CYS A 35 10.04 -1.20 -2.43
C CYS A 35 8.88 -2.17 -2.66
N THR A 36 8.99 -2.99 -3.70
CA THR A 36 8.11 -4.13 -3.93
C THR A 36 8.96 -5.31 -4.34
N SER A 37 8.92 -6.42 -3.60
CA SER A 37 9.56 -7.65 -4.08
C SER A 37 8.63 -8.37 -5.06
N ASP A 38 9.09 -8.54 -6.29
CA ASP A 38 8.51 -9.46 -7.26
C ASP A 38 8.92 -10.89 -6.90
N GLN A 39 8.13 -11.48 -6.00
CA GLN A 39 8.07 -12.94 -5.79
C GLN A 39 9.23 -13.60 -5.02
N SER A 40 10.05 -12.87 -4.27
CA SER A 40 11.01 -13.48 -3.34
C SER A 40 10.63 -13.19 -1.88
N ALA A 41 10.74 -14.22 -1.05
CA ALA A 41 10.63 -14.15 0.42
C ALA A 41 11.72 -13.26 1.06
N GLU A 42 12.65 -12.77 0.24
CA GLU A 42 13.70 -11.86 0.64
C GLU A 42 13.10 -10.48 0.97
N PRO A 43 13.48 -9.90 2.12
CA PRO A 43 13.11 -8.52 2.43
C PRO A 43 13.64 -7.59 1.34
N CYS A 44 12.97 -6.47 1.13
CA CYS A 44 13.48 -5.44 0.24
C CYS A 44 14.89 -5.00 0.68
N THR A 45 15.91 -5.46 -0.04
CA THR A 45 17.31 -5.14 0.20
C THR A 45 17.68 -3.81 -0.42
N GLU A 46 17.07 -3.47 -1.56
CA GLU A 46 17.14 -2.13 -2.15
C GLU A 46 15.81 -1.41 -1.93
N THR A 47 15.88 -0.24 -1.30
CA THR A 47 14.77 0.68 -1.10
C THR A 47 15.11 2.01 -1.74
N GLU A 48 14.10 2.66 -2.31
CA GLU A 48 14.21 4.01 -2.87
C GLU A 48 13.23 4.93 -2.14
N ASP A 49 13.58 6.19 -1.94
CA ASP A 49 12.64 7.16 -1.39
C ASP A 49 11.53 7.43 -2.40
N VAL A 50 10.29 7.14 -2.02
CA VAL A 50 9.10 7.38 -2.84
C VAL A 50 8.34 8.59 -2.33
N GLN A 51 7.99 9.48 -3.26
CA GLN A 51 7.17 10.64 -2.96
C GLN A 51 5.71 10.24 -2.78
N CYS A 52 5.15 10.55 -1.62
CA CYS A 52 3.76 10.27 -1.29
C CYS A 52 2.81 11.20 -2.03
N THR A 53 1.60 10.71 -2.28
CA THR A 53 0.59 11.44 -3.05
C THR A 53 -0.75 11.52 -2.32
N GLY A 54 -1.53 12.55 -2.66
CA GLY A 54 -2.85 12.78 -2.11
C GLY A 54 -2.85 12.80 -0.59
N LYS A 55 -3.59 11.89 0.04
CA LYS A 55 -3.76 11.82 1.51
C LYS A 55 -2.78 10.87 2.22
N GLN A 56 -1.78 10.33 1.53
CA GLN A 56 -0.83 9.39 2.10
C GLN A 56 0.20 10.12 2.98
N ASN A 57 0.18 9.89 4.29
CA ASN A 57 1.05 10.59 5.25
C ASN A 57 1.71 9.63 6.25
N THR A 58 1.71 8.34 5.92
CA THR A 58 2.24 7.27 6.77
C THR A 58 3.05 6.31 5.91
N CYS A 59 4.17 5.82 6.42
CA CYS A 59 4.94 4.76 5.77
C CYS A 59 4.46 3.40 6.27
N GLY A 60 4.10 2.51 5.35
CA GLY A 60 3.68 1.14 5.64
C GLY A 60 4.74 0.15 5.21
N THR A 61 5.04 -0.84 6.05
CA THR A 61 5.82 -2.03 5.71
C THR A 61 4.97 -3.26 5.95
N PHE A 62 4.78 -4.07 4.92
CA PHE A 62 4.07 -5.33 5.00
C PHE A 62 4.98 -6.48 4.62
N ARG A 63 4.79 -7.59 5.31
CA ARG A 63 5.36 -8.89 4.96
C ARG A 63 4.32 -9.95 5.23
N GLY A 64 4.00 -10.77 4.24
CA GLY A 64 3.01 -11.84 4.41
C GLY A 64 2.69 -12.59 3.12
N THR A 65 1.93 -13.68 3.26
CA THR A 65 1.46 -14.44 2.11
C THR A 65 0.22 -13.78 1.52
N VAL A 66 0.26 -13.42 0.24
CA VAL A 66 -0.87 -12.89 -0.51
C VAL A 66 -1.37 -13.95 -1.49
N LEU A 67 -2.68 -14.19 -1.48
CA LEU A 67 -3.39 -15.03 -2.43
C LEU A 67 -4.20 -14.13 -3.37
N ARG A 68 -4.08 -14.40 -4.67
CA ARG A 68 -4.86 -13.77 -5.74
C ARG A 68 -5.68 -14.84 -6.46
N PRO A 69 -6.89 -14.53 -6.93
CA PRO A 69 -7.69 -15.47 -7.71
C PRO A 69 -6.89 -16.02 -8.91
N GLY A 70 -6.81 -17.35 -9.04
CA GLY A 70 -6.08 -18.02 -10.12
C GLY A 70 -4.56 -18.17 -9.90
N GLU A 71 -4.01 -17.67 -8.79
CA GLU A 71 -2.59 -17.78 -8.45
C GLU A 71 -2.39 -18.55 -7.14
N ALA A 72 -1.26 -19.29 -7.05
CA ALA A 72 -0.83 -19.84 -5.77
C ALA A 72 -0.43 -18.71 -4.81
N GLY A 73 -0.69 -18.89 -3.51
CA GLY A 73 -0.27 -17.92 -2.49
C GLY A 73 1.24 -17.74 -2.48
N ARG A 74 1.70 -16.48 -2.49
CA ARG A 74 3.12 -16.13 -2.50
C ARG A 74 3.44 -15.15 -1.39
N GLU A 75 4.65 -15.21 -0.86
CA GLU A 75 5.11 -14.23 0.10
C GLU A 75 5.48 -12.93 -0.62
N TYR A 76 5.01 -11.81 -0.07
CA TYR A 76 5.31 -10.47 -0.57
C TYR A 76 5.84 -9.62 0.56
N THR A 77 6.83 -8.79 0.22
CA THR A 77 7.22 -7.64 1.03
C THR A 77 6.89 -6.37 0.26
N PHE A 78 6.20 -5.43 0.90
CA PHE A 78 6.03 -4.07 0.36
C PHE A 78 6.42 -3.03 1.40
N LYS A 79 7.08 -1.97 0.93
CA LYS A 79 7.22 -0.71 1.65
C LYS A 79 6.71 0.43 0.77
N GLY A 80 6.09 1.43 1.39
CA GLY A 80 5.71 2.65 0.69
C GLY A 80 4.70 3.51 1.44
N CYS A 81 4.18 4.49 0.72
CA CYS A 81 3.21 5.45 1.25
C CYS A 81 1.81 4.85 1.40
N VAL A 82 1.20 5.06 2.57
CA VAL A 82 -0.17 4.65 2.90
C VAL A 82 -0.89 5.78 3.65
N THR A 83 -2.21 5.68 3.76
CA THR A 83 -2.99 6.55 4.66
C THR A 83 -2.94 6.01 6.08
N GLN A 84 -3.14 6.88 7.08
CA GLN A 84 -3.22 6.44 8.47
C GLN A 84 -4.37 5.43 8.71
N ASP A 85 -5.48 5.55 7.97
CA ASP A 85 -6.61 4.63 8.08
C ASP A 85 -6.27 3.23 7.57
N PHE A 86 -5.46 3.13 6.52
CA PHE A 86 -4.95 1.83 6.07
C PHE A 86 -4.18 1.09 7.17
N CYS A 87 -3.42 1.81 7.99
CA CYS A 87 -2.70 1.24 9.12
C CYS A 87 -3.61 0.77 10.26
N LYS A 88 -4.77 1.40 10.44
CA LYS A 88 -5.75 1.02 11.48
C LYS A 88 -6.58 -0.19 11.06
N VAL A 89 -7.04 -0.21 9.81
CA VAL A 89 -7.93 -1.27 9.31
C VAL A 89 -7.16 -2.46 8.74
N GLY A 90 -5.96 -2.21 8.22
CA GLY A 90 -5.07 -3.22 7.68
C GLY A 90 -5.35 -3.65 6.24
N ILE A 91 -4.57 -4.64 5.82
CA ILE A 91 -4.45 -5.14 4.45
C ILE A 91 -5.74 -5.80 3.89
N PHE A 92 -6.69 -6.19 4.74
CA PHE A 92 -7.94 -6.87 4.35
C PHE A 92 -8.84 -6.06 3.42
N ASN A 93 -8.57 -4.76 3.24
CA ASN A 93 -9.32 -3.87 2.36
C ASN A 93 -8.89 -3.91 0.90
N LEU A 94 -7.80 -4.62 0.58
CA LEU A 94 -7.35 -4.78 -0.80
C LEU A 94 -8.27 -5.75 -1.54
N VAL A 95 -9.05 -5.20 -2.47
CA VAL A 95 -10.01 -5.96 -3.29
C VAL A 95 -9.28 -7.08 -4.04
N SER A 96 -9.92 -8.25 -4.12
CA SER A 96 -9.41 -9.43 -4.83
C SER A 96 -8.07 -9.96 -4.31
N THR A 97 -7.70 -9.65 -3.06
CA THR A 97 -6.55 -10.25 -2.39
C THR A 97 -6.94 -10.80 -1.03
N GLN A 98 -6.42 -11.96 -0.68
CA GLN A 98 -6.45 -12.46 0.69
C GLN A 98 -5.02 -12.50 1.21
N SER A 99 -4.83 -12.15 2.48
CA SER A 99 -3.52 -12.20 3.10
C SER A 99 -3.55 -13.04 4.37
N ASN A 100 -2.54 -13.89 4.52
CA ASN A 100 -2.38 -14.80 5.64
C ASN A 100 -0.97 -14.65 6.22
N ASN A 101 -0.82 -14.96 7.52
CA ASN A 101 0.46 -14.92 8.22
C ASN A 101 1.25 -13.62 7.96
N TYR A 102 0.57 -12.48 8.04
CA TYR A 102 1.14 -11.20 7.67
C TYR A 102 1.43 -10.32 8.89
N GLY A 103 2.42 -9.42 8.73
CA GLY A 103 2.65 -8.29 9.60
C GLY A 103 2.54 -6.99 8.81
N LEU A 104 1.82 -6.01 9.34
CA LEU A 104 1.79 -4.63 8.85
C LEU A 104 2.36 -3.73 9.93
N LYS A 105 3.46 -3.04 9.63
CA LYS A 105 4.06 -2.02 10.48
C LYS A 105 3.84 -0.66 9.84
N CYS A 106 3.55 0.34 10.65
CA CYS A 106 3.40 1.70 10.18
C CYS A 106 4.20 2.66 11.03
N SER A 107 4.73 3.70 10.38
CA SER A 107 5.42 4.82 11.00
C SER A 107 5.02 6.13 10.34
N PRO A 108 5.14 7.28 11.01
CA PRO A 108 4.95 8.58 10.37
C PRO A 108 5.85 8.73 9.14
N ALA A 109 5.33 9.37 8.07
CA ALA A 109 6.14 9.74 6.92
C ALA A 109 7.01 10.96 7.22
N LEU A 110 8.11 11.11 6.48
CA LEU A 110 9.00 12.26 6.61
C LEU A 110 8.52 13.38 5.70
N GLU A 111 8.55 14.62 6.20
CA GLU A 111 8.28 15.81 5.38
C GLU A 111 9.53 16.18 4.56
N VAL A 112 9.29 16.69 3.34
CA VAL A 112 10.30 17.16 2.38
C VAL A 112 10.41 18.68 2.42
#